data_AF-A0A349Q9H8-F1
#
_entry.id   AF-A0A349Q9H8-F1
#
_cell.length_a   1.000
_cell.length_b   1.000
_cell.length_c   1.000
_cell.angle_alpha   90.00
_cell.angle_beta   90.00
_cell.angle_gamma   90.00
#
_symmetry.space_group_name_H-M   'P 1'
#
loop_
_entity.id
_entity.type
_entity.pdbx_description
1 polymer ?
#
loop_
_entity_poly.entity_id
_entity_poly.type
_entity_poly.pdbx_seq_one_letter_code
_entity_poly.pdbx_strand_id
1 'polypeptide(L)'
;MKKPLIGTVEYEIELAKNTARKPRLLLHACCGPCASSVLEYLTPHFDVTVYYYNPNILPKDEFIKRKNALKEVVSHFDGVKLVVPSQDEQEYIFYVKGHKSDPEGGARCTLCFNLRLENTAKYMLENVENFDFFATTLTVSPHKNAPLINEIGKTVAQKYGVNYLSSDFKKRDGYLRSIQLCKEWGIYRQTYCGCVSELLSD
;
A
#
# COMPACT_ATOMS: atom_id res chain seq x y z
N MET A 1 7.36 8.94 26.26
CA MET A 1 6.84 8.86 24.86
C MET A 1 5.33 9.03 24.89
N LYS A 2 4.73 9.71 23.90
CA LYS A 2 3.26 9.75 23.78
C LYS A 2 2.75 8.36 23.41
N LYS A 3 1.67 7.92 24.05
CA LYS A 3 1.00 6.65 23.69
C LYS A 3 0.49 6.73 22.25
N PRO A 4 0.60 5.65 21.45
CA PRO A 4 -0.02 5.57 20.13
C PRO A 4 -1.53 5.79 20.18
N LEU A 5 -2.09 6.31 19.09
CA LEU A 5 -3.53 6.52 18.95
C LEU A 5 -4.22 5.23 18.52
N ILE A 6 -5.41 4.96 19.04
CA ILE A 6 -6.24 3.80 18.64
C ILE A 6 -6.45 3.82 17.11
N GLY A 7 -6.39 2.64 16.48
CA GLY A 7 -6.53 2.49 15.03
C GLY A 7 -5.28 2.87 14.23
N THR A 8 -4.11 2.92 14.89
CA THR A 8 -2.80 3.05 14.24
C THR A 8 -2.03 1.75 14.27
N VAL A 9 -1.12 1.58 13.31
CA VAL A 9 -0.18 0.45 13.30
C VAL A 9 0.59 0.35 14.61
N GLU A 10 1.08 1.46 15.16
CA GLU A 10 1.84 1.47 16.40
C GLU A 10 1.00 1.02 17.60
N TYR A 11 -0.28 1.39 17.65
CA TYR A 11 -1.18 0.97 18.72
C TYR A 11 -1.42 -0.54 18.69
N GLU A 12 -1.69 -1.11 17.52
CA GLU A 12 -1.88 -2.56 17.38
C GLU A 12 -0.60 -3.34 17.68
N ILE A 13 0.58 -2.79 17.34
CA ILE A 13 1.86 -3.39 17.74
C ILE A 13 1.99 -3.42 19.27
N GLU A 14 1.62 -2.35 19.97
CA GLU A 14 1.66 -2.32 21.44
C GLU A 14 0.67 -3.30 22.07
N LEU A 15 -0.52 -3.46 21.49
CA LEU A 15 -1.48 -4.47 21.94
C LEU A 15 -0.95 -5.89 21.72
N ALA A 16 -0.44 -6.18 20.52
CA ALA A 16 0.05 -7.51 20.14
C ALA A 16 1.25 -7.97 20.99
N LYS A 17 2.07 -7.05 21.52
CA LYS A 17 3.15 -7.41 22.46
C LYS A 17 2.66 -8.09 23.74
N ASN A 18 1.41 -7.81 24.13
CA ASN A 18 0.79 -8.38 25.32
C ASN A 18 -0.08 -9.61 25.00
N THR A 19 -0.10 -10.06 23.74
CA THR A 19 -0.83 -11.26 23.31
C THR A 19 0.15 -12.30 22.76
N ALA A 20 -0.25 -13.57 22.75
CA ALA A 20 0.54 -14.65 22.16
C ALA A 20 0.34 -14.80 20.64
N ARG A 21 -0.37 -13.87 19.98
CA ARG A 21 -0.78 -13.99 18.57
C ARG A 21 -0.47 -12.72 17.79
N LYS A 22 0.12 -12.89 16.60
CA LYS A 22 0.25 -11.82 15.61
C LYS A 22 -1.11 -11.54 14.94
N PRO A 23 -1.56 -10.28 14.87
CA PRO A 23 -2.74 -9.93 14.09
C PRO A 23 -2.48 -10.15 12.60
N ARG A 24 -3.51 -10.52 11.84
CA ARG A 24 -3.41 -10.79 10.40
C ARG A 24 -3.69 -9.52 9.63
N LEU A 25 -2.73 -9.12 8.81
CA LEU A 25 -2.74 -7.83 8.12
C LEU A 25 -2.75 -8.00 6.61
N LEU A 26 -3.79 -7.46 5.96
CA LEU A 26 -3.79 -7.25 4.52
C LEU A 26 -3.08 -5.92 4.20
N LEU A 27 -1.86 -5.99 3.68
CA LEU A 27 -1.07 -4.82 3.35
C LEU A 27 -1.15 -4.51 1.86
N HIS A 28 -1.86 -3.45 1.49
CA HIS A 28 -1.79 -2.95 0.12
C HIS A 28 -0.39 -2.38 -0.17
N ALA A 29 0.26 -2.88 -1.23
CA ALA A 29 1.59 -2.43 -1.66
C ALA A 29 1.54 -1.65 -2.97
N CYS A 30 2.23 -0.51 -3.03
CA CYS A 30 2.32 0.29 -4.25
C CYS A 30 3.48 -0.07 -5.19
N CYS A 31 4.58 -0.61 -4.66
CA CYS A 31 5.73 -1.09 -5.42
C CYS A 31 6.69 -1.82 -4.47
N GLY A 32 7.66 -2.57 -5.02
CA GLY A 32 8.72 -3.22 -4.25
C GLY A 32 9.46 -2.26 -3.31
N PRO A 33 9.97 -1.11 -3.79
CA PRO A 33 10.66 -0.16 -2.93
C PRO A 33 9.85 0.29 -1.72
N CYS A 34 8.58 0.64 -1.89
CA CYS A 34 7.74 1.05 -0.77
C CYS A 34 7.39 -0.10 0.18
N ALA A 35 7.35 -1.34 -0.30
CA ALA A 35 7.08 -2.50 0.53
C ALA A 35 8.29 -2.92 1.37
N SER A 36 9.53 -2.70 0.91
CA SER A 36 10.76 -3.19 1.55
C SER A 36 10.85 -2.86 3.06
N SER A 37 11.03 -1.59 3.41
CA SER A 37 11.16 -1.15 4.81
C SER A 37 9.87 -1.31 5.61
N VAL A 38 8.71 -1.28 4.94
CA VAL A 38 7.42 -1.48 5.58
C VAL A 38 7.24 -2.94 6.02
N LEU A 39 7.63 -3.90 5.18
CA LEU A 39 7.61 -5.33 5.54
C LEU A 39 8.67 -5.64 6.61
N GLU A 40 9.86 -5.04 6.52
CA GLU A 40 10.88 -5.14 7.58
C GLU A 40 10.32 -4.68 8.94
N TYR A 41 9.52 -3.61 8.95
CA TYR A 41 8.91 -3.11 10.18
C TYR A 41 7.70 -3.92 10.66
N LEU A 42 6.86 -4.43 9.75
CA LEU A 42 5.58 -5.06 10.12
C LEU A 42 5.67 -6.57 10.41
N THR A 43 6.52 -7.31 9.70
CA THR A 43 6.58 -8.78 9.80
C THR A 43 6.96 -9.34 11.19
N PRO A 44 7.72 -8.62 12.04
CA PRO A 44 7.91 -9.06 13.43
C PRO A 44 6.62 -9.04 14.27
N HIS A 45 5.60 -8.28 13.85
CA HIS A 45 4.42 -7.97 14.66
C HIS A 45 3.11 -8.47 14.06
N PHE A 46 3.03 -8.67 12.75
CA PHE A 46 1.83 -9.08 12.02
C PHE A 46 2.08 -10.32 11.16
N ASP A 47 1.03 -11.10 10.95
CA ASP A 47 0.98 -12.10 9.88
C ASP A 47 0.54 -11.40 8.59
N VAL A 48 1.50 -11.06 7.74
CA VAL A 48 1.28 -10.16 6.61
C VAL A 48 0.93 -10.92 5.33
N THR A 49 -0.16 -10.51 4.69
CA THR A 49 -0.44 -10.79 3.28
C THR A 49 -0.37 -9.49 2.50
N VAL A 50 0.54 -9.43 1.53
CA VAL A 50 0.67 -8.31 0.62
C VAL A 50 -0.38 -8.41 -0.48
N TYR A 51 -1.12 -7.32 -0.68
CA TYR A 51 -2.10 -7.16 -1.75
C TYR A 51 -1.60 -6.15 -2.77
N TYR A 52 -1.34 -6.61 -4.00
CA TYR A 52 -0.76 -5.77 -5.05
C TYR A 52 -1.80 -5.40 -6.10
N TYR A 53 -2.59 -4.35 -5.86
CA TYR A 53 -3.57 -3.81 -6.82
C TYR A 53 -3.22 -2.36 -7.18
N ASN A 54 -2.78 -2.17 -8.42
CA ASN A 54 -2.21 -0.94 -8.95
C ASN A 54 -2.55 -0.77 -10.44
N PRO A 55 -3.84 -0.68 -10.81
CA PRO A 55 -4.25 -0.52 -12.22
C PRO A 55 -3.75 0.79 -12.84
N ASN A 56 -3.25 1.71 -12.00
CA ASN A 56 -2.68 2.98 -12.42
C ASN A 56 -1.28 2.89 -13.04
N ILE A 57 -0.60 1.73 -12.98
CA ILE A 57 0.78 1.60 -13.48
C ILE A 57 0.75 1.32 -14.97
N LEU A 58 1.13 2.35 -15.73
CA LEU A 58 1.19 2.34 -17.18
C LEU A 58 2.61 2.69 -17.66
N PRO A 59 3.04 2.15 -18.82
CA PRO A 59 2.37 1.10 -19.59
C PRO A 59 2.50 -0.29 -18.92
N LYS A 60 1.85 -1.32 -19.49
CA LYS A 60 1.84 -2.70 -18.98
C LYS A 60 3.23 -3.27 -18.65
N ASP A 61 4.26 -2.91 -19.43
CA ASP A 61 5.64 -3.36 -19.16
C ASP A 61 6.18 -2.85 -17.82
N GLU A 62 5.82 -1.62 -17.43
CA GLU A 62 6.19 -1.06 -16.14
C GLU A 62 5.49 -1.82 -15.00
N PHE A 63 4.21 -2.17 -15.19
CA PHE A 63 3.49 -3.00 -14.22
C PHE A 63 4.20 -4.34 -14.01
N ILE A 64 4.64 -4.99 -15.09
CA ILE A 64 5.36 -6.26 -15.00
C ILE A 64 6.67 -6.10 -14.21
N LYS A 65 7.47 -5.06 -14.51
CA LYS A 65 8.71 -4.77 -13.77
C LYS A 65 8.46 -4.55 -12.28
N ARG A 66 7.49 -3.71 -11.93
CA ARG A 66 7.18 -3.41 -10.52
C ARG A 66 6.57 -4.60 -9.78
N LYS A 67 5.78 -5.43 -10.46
CA LYS A 67 5.27 -6.70 -9.92
C LYS A 67 6.41 -7.66 -9.60
N ASN A 68 7.37 -7.81 -10.51
CA ASN A 68 8.53 -8.70 -10.28
C ASN A 68 9.42 -8.17 -9.15
N ALA A 69 9.68 -6.86 -9.12
CA ALA A 69 10.41 -6.22 -8.02
C ALA A 69 9.71 -6.41 -6.67
N LEU A 70 8.37 -6.33 -6.61
CA LEU A 70 7.63 -6.61 -5.39
C LEU A 70 7.72 -8.08 -4.99
N LYS A 71 7.63 -9.02 -5.94
CA LYS A 71 7.80 -10.45 -5.67
C LYS A 71 9.16 -10.74 -5.05
N GLU A 72 10.22 -10.14 -5.61
CA GLU A 72 11.58 -10.25 -5.08
C GLU A 72 11.66 -9.70 -3.65
N VAL A 73 11.14 -8.49 -3.40
CA VAL A 73 11.07 -7.92 -2.04
C VAL A 73 10.34 -8.85 -1.07
N VAL A 74 9.18 -9.39 -1.45
CA VAL A 74 8.43 -10.32 -0.58
C VAL A 74 9.23 -11.58 -0.27
N SER A 75 10.04 -12.07 -1.20
CA SER A 75 10.85 -13.29 -1.01
C SER A 75 11.93 -13.16 0.08
N HIS A 76 12.26 -11.94 0.51
CA HIS A 76 13.16 -11.70 1.65
C HIS A 76 12.49 -11.89 3.02
N PHE A 77 11.19 -12.15 3.08
CA PHE A 77 10.43 -12.24 4.33
C PHE A 77 9.70 -13.57 4.46
N ASP A 78 10.08 -14.37 5.46
CA ASP A 78 9.43 -15.65 5.74
C ASP A 78 7.97 -15.46 6.17
N GLY A 79 7.11 -16.33 5.64
CA GLY A 79 5.67 -16.35 5.97
C GLY A 79 4.84 -15.23 5.34
N VAL A 80 5.43 -14.30 4.60
CA VAL A 80 4.68 -13.26 3.88
C VAL A 80 4.06 -13.82 2.61
N LYS A 81 2.74 -13.69 2.49
CA LYS A 81 1.99 -14.08 1.29
C LYS A 81 1.88 -12.91 0.33
N LEU A 82 1.79 -13.18 -0.97
CA LEU A 82 1.52 -12.16 -1.99
C LEU A 82 0.29 -12.54 -2.81
N VAL A 83 -0.70 -11.65 -2.82
CA VAL A 83 -1.89 -11.70 -3.66
C VAL A 83 -1.76 -10.65 -4.75
N VAL A 84 -1.82 -11.10 -6.00
CA VAL A 84 -1.87 -10.22 -7.18
C VAL A 84 -3.19 -10.49 -7.90
N PRO A 85 -4.25 -9.70 -7.64
CA PRO A 85 -5.52 -9.86 -8.35
C PRO A 85 -5.34 -9.52 -9.84
N SER A 86 -6.31 -9.94 -10.65
CA SER A 86 -6.48 -9.39 -12.00
C SER A 86 -6.77 -7.90 -11.90
N GLN A 87 -6.21 -7.11 -12.82
CA GLN A 87 -6.31 -5.64 -12.81
C GLN A 87 -6.39 -5.21 -14.26
N ASP A 88 -7.33 -4.32 -14.54
CA ASP A 88 -7.53 -3.75 -15.87
C ASP A 88 -7.12 -2.28 -15.84
N GLU A 89 -6.24 -1.88 -16.75
CA GLU A 89 -5.87 -0.48 -16.90
C GLU A 89 -7.06 0.39 -17.34
N GLN A 90 -8.02 -0.18 -18.07
CA GLN A 90 -9.23 0.54 -18.51
C GLN A 90 -10.10 0.94 -17.32
N GLU A 91 -10.14 0.13 -16.26
CA GLU A 91 -10.81 0.49 -15.01
C GLU A 91 -10.23 1.80 -14.46
N TYR A 92 -8.90 1.90 -14.39
CA TYR A 92 -8.25 3.11 -13.91
C TYR A 92 -8.49 4.30 -14.84
N ILE A 93 -8.30 4.13 -16.15
CA ILE A 93 -8.48 5.19 -17.16
C ILE A 93 -9.90 5.77 -17.08
N PHE A 94 -10.92 4.92 -16.97
CA PHE A 94 -12.30 5.35 -16.80
C PHE A 94 -12.52 6.05 -15.46
N TYR A 95 -11.98 5.49 -14.37
CA TYR A 95 -12.15 6.03 -13.03
C TYR A 95 -11.56 7.44 -12.86
N VAL A 96 -10.51 7.79 -13.62
CA VAL A 96 -9.86 9.11 -13.58
C VAL A 96 -10.16 9.97 -14.80
N LYS A 97 -11.18 9.63 -15.59
CA LYS A 97 -11.61 10.45 -16.73
C LYS A 97 -11.90 11.90 -16.29
N GLY A 98 -11.46 12.88 -17.08
CA GLY A 98 -11.56 14.30 -16.74
C GLY A 98 -10.43 14.83 -15.85
N HIS A 99 -9.56 13.95 -15.35
CA HIS A 99 -8.46 14.30 -14.46
C HIS A 99 -7.08 14.13 -15.08
N LYS A 100 -6.98 14.08 -16.42
CA LYS A 100 -5.71 13.94 -17.14
C LYS A 100 -4.73 15.09 -16.88
N SER A 101 -5.24 16.32 -16.83
CA SER A 101 -4.44 17.54 -16.65
C SER A 101 -4.04 17.83 -15.20
N ASP A 102 -4.55 17.05 -14.24
CA ASP A 102 -4.19 17.24 -12.84
C ASP A 102 -2.69 16.97 -12.62
N PRO A 103 -2.00 17.77 -11.80
CA PRO A 103 -0.62 17.49 -11.44
C PRO A 103 -0.52 16.27 -10.50
N GLU A 104 0.66 15.67 -10.41
CA GLU A 104 0.94 14.68 -9.36
C GLU A 104 0.74 15.33 -7.98
N GLY A 105 0.04 14.62 -7.08
CA GLY A 105 -0.41 15.16 -5.79
C GLY A 105 -1.73 15.92 -5.86
N GLY A 106 -2.29 16.16 -7.05
CA GLY A 106 -3.60 16.79 -7.27
C GLY A 106 -4.78 15.83 -7.13
N ALA A 107 -5.96 16.24 -7.65
CA ALA A 107 -7.22 15.51 -7.47
C ALA A 107 -7.20 14.08 -8.07
N ARG A 108 -6.51 13.86 -9.20
CA ARG A 108 -6.25 12.51 -9.74
C ARG A 108 -5.62 11.55 -8.73
N CYS A 109 -4.71 12.03 -7.87
CA CYS A 109 -4.10 11.17 -6.86
C CYS A 109 -5.10 10.73 -5.79
N THR A 110 -6.02 11.61 -5.38
CA THR A 110 -7.12 11.26 -4.46
C THR A 110 -7.98 10.14 -5.03
N LEU A 111 -8.38 10.24 -6.31
CA LEU A 111 -9.13 9.18 -7.00
C LEU A 111 -8.35 7.86 -7.05
N CYS A 112 -7.06 7.93 -7.42
CA CYS A 112 -6.18 6.77 -7.48
C CYS A 112 -6.06 6.05 -6.12
N PHE A 113 -5.86 6.80 -5.04
CA PHE A 113 -5.78 6.22 -3.70
C PHE A 113 -7.12 5.61 -3.28
N ASN A 114 -8.23 6.28 -3.56
CA ASN A 114 -9.56 5.76 -3.25
C ASN A 114 -9.83 4.43 -3.96
N LEU A 115 -9.63 4.36 -5.29
CA LEU A 115 -9.82 3.13 -6.06
C LEU A 115 -9.04 1.95 -5.48
N ARG A 116 -7.77 2.19 -5.13
CA ARG A 116 -6.86 1.14 -4.65
C ARG A 116 -7.19 0.67 -3.23
N LEU A 117 -7.52 1.60 -2.34
CA LEU A 117 -7.92 1.26 -0.97
C LEU A 117 -9.31 0.62 -0.93
N GLU A 118 -10.24 1.08 -1.78
CA GLU A 118 -11.56 0.48 -1.95
C GLU A 118 -11.47 -0.96 -2.43
N ASN A 119 -10.64 -1.25 -3.43
CA ASN A 119 -10.45 -2.62 -3.91
C ASN A 119 -9.79 -3.52 -2.83
N THR A 120 -8.83 -2.97 -2.08
CA THR A 120 -8.21 -3.67 -0.93
C THR A 120 -9.24 -4.01 0.15
N ALA A 121 -10.12 -3.07 0.49
CA ALA A 121 -11.16 -3.28 1.49
C ALA A 121 -12.23 -4.29 1.03
N LYS A 122 -12.61 -4.27 -0.25
CA LYS A 122 -13.47 -5.31 -0.84
C LYS A 122 -12.85 -6.69 -0.74
N TYR A 123 -11.57 -6.82 -1.10
CA TYR A 123 -10.86 -8.09 -0.97
C TYR A 123 -10.80 -8.55 0.49
N MET A 124 -10.58 -7.65 1.45
CA MET A 124 -10.65 -7.98 2.88
C MET A 124 -12.05 -8.45 3.28
N LEU A 125 -13.10 -7.79 2.82
CA LEU A 125 -14.50 -8.14 3.12
C LEU A 125 -14.88 -9.54 2.57
N GLU A 126 -14.37 -9.89 1.40
CA GLU A 126 -14.57 -11.21 0.80
C GLU A 126 -13.78 -12.33 1.50
N ASN A 127 -12.82 -11.96 2.36
CA ASN A 127 -11.87 -12.86 3.03
C ASN A 127 -11.73 -12.52 4.53
N VAL A 128 -12.83 -12.12 5.18
CA VAL A 128 -12.82 -11.60 6.57
C VAL A 128 -12.27 -12.61 7.58
N GLU A 129 -12.40 -13.90 7.29
CA GLU A 129 -11.84 -14.96 8.10
C GLU A 129 -10.31 -15.02 8.05
N ASN A 130 -9.64 -14.29 7.16
CA ASN A 130 -8.19 -14.28 6.99
C ASN A 130 -7.51 -13.01 7.50
N PHE A 131 -8.26 -11.94 7.75
CA PHE A 131 -7.69 -10.62 8.05
C PHE A 131 -8.39 -9.96 9.22
N ASP A 132 -7.57 -9.40 10.12
CA ASP A 132 -8.07 -8.60 11.24
C ASP A 132 -8.08 -7.10 10.85
N PHE A 133 -7.14 -6.69 9.99
CA PHE A 133 -6.94 -5.31 9.53
C PHE A 133 -6.45 -5.24 8.08
N PHE A 134 -6.62 -4.08 7.44
CA PHE A 134 -5.84 -3.68 6.27
C PHE A 134 -5.07 -2.37 6.49
N ALA A 135 -3.97 -2.20 5.77
CA ALA A 135 -3.13 -1.00 5.76
C ALA A 135 -2.51 -0.78 4.37
N THR A 136 -1.70 0.27 4.22
CA THR A 136 -1.10 0.62 2.92
C THR A 136 0.33 1.13 3.01
N THR A 137 1.19 0.68 2.09
CA THR A 137 2.56 1.19 1.95
C THR A 137 2.60 2.60 1.35
N LEU A 138 1.48 3.15 0.89
CA LEU A 138 1.44 4.48 0.26
C LEU A 138 2.01 5.59 1.18
N THR A 139 1.97 5.39 2.50
CA THR A 139 2.41 6.37 3.48
C THR A 139 3.93 6.45 3.67
N VAL A 140 4.72 5.58 3.01
CA VAL A 140 6.21 5.59 3.09
C VAL A 140 6.88 6.60 2.16
N SER A 141 6.21 7.01 1.07
CA SER A 141 6.83 7.93 0.09
C SER A 141 6.79 9.37 0.60
N PRO A 142 7.91 10.14 0.53
CA PRO A 142 7.94 11.57 0.89
C PRO A 142 7.03 12.42 0.01
N HIS A 143 6.71 11.95 -1.19
CA HIS A 143 5.85 12.66 -2.15
C HIS A 143 4.35 12.43 -1.91
N LYS A 144 3.98 11.58 -0.94
CA LYS A 144 2.57 11.22 -0.70
C LYS A 144 2.06 11.81 0.61
N ASN A 145 0.88 12.42 0.54
CA ASN A 145 0.17 12.99 1.67
C ASN A 145 -0.43 11.88 2.56
N ALA A 146 0.30 11.50 3.62
CA ALA A 146 -0.12 10.47 4.57
C ALA A 146 -1.47 10.80 5.27
N PRO A 147 -1.69 12.04 5.76
CA PRO A 147 -2.99 12.44 6.30
C PRO A 147 -4.17 12.14 5.35
N LEU A 148 -4.07 12.57 4.08
CA LEU A 148 -5.10 12.31 3.07
C LEU A 148 -5.31 10.80 2.83
N ILE A 149 -4.23 10.04 2.68
CA ILE A 149 -4.32 8.59 2.47
C ILE A 149 -5.00 7.90 3.65
N ASN A 150 -4.69 8.30 4.89
CA ASN A 150 -5.30 7.73 6.08
C ASN A 150 -6.77 8.13 6.23
N GLU A 151 -7.15 9.34 5.82
CA GLU A 151 -8.55 9.76 5.76
C GLU A 151 -9.34 8.87 4.78
N ILE A 152 -8.84 8.71 3.55
CA ILE A 152 -9.45 7.84 2.54
C ILE A 152 -9.57 6.40 3.08
N GLY A 153 -8.51 5.86 3.68
CA GLY A 153 -8.51 4.52 4.26
C GLY A 153 -9.58 4.34 5.33
N LYS A 154 -9.77 5.33 6.22
CA LYS A 154 -10.83 5.32 7.24
C LYS A 154 -12.23 5.39 6.62
N THR A 155 -12.44 6.28 5.65
CA THR A 155 -13.73 6.40 4.95
C THR A 155 -14.10 5.11 4.24
N VAL A 156 -13.15 4.50 3.54
CA VAL A 156 -13.33 3.20 2.87
C VAL A 156 -13.63 2.10 3.89
N ALA A 157 -12.85 2.02 4.98
CA ALA A 157 -13.06 1.06 6.05
C ALA A 157 -14.48 1.14 6.64
N GLN A 158 -14.94 2.35 6.93
CA GLN A 158 -16.29 2.60 7.42
C GLN A 158 -17.35 2.17 6.40
N LYS A 159 -17.16 2.48 5.12
CA LYS A 159 -18.07 2.10 4.03
C LYS A 159 -18.25 0.58 3.91
N TYR A 160 -17.18 -0.19 4.10
CA TYR A 160 -17.17 -1.65 3.92
C TYR A 160 -17.28 -2.45 5.22
N GLY A 161 -17.31 -1.80 6.39
CA GLY A 161 -17.36 -2.49 7.69
C GLY A 161 -16.11 -3.31 8.00
N VAL A 162 -14.94 -2.87 7.51
CA VAL A 162 -13.64 -3.53 7.75
C VAL A 162 -12.72 -2.60 8.55
N ASN A 163 -11.64 -3.12 9.14
CA ASN A 163 -10.75 -2.33 9.99
C ASN A 163 -9.51 -1.82 9.23
N TYR A 164 -9.28 -0.50 9.25
CA TYR A 164 -8.09 0.12 8.67
C TYR A 164 -7.10 0.60 9.73
N LEU A 165 -5.81 0.33 9.53
CA LEU A 165 -4.75 0.88 10.37
C LEU A 165 -4.08 2.07 9.69
N SER A 166 -4.23 3.22 10.35
CA SER A 166 -3.51 4.43 9.95
C SER A 166 -2.01 4.26 10.20
N SER A 167 -1.20 4.82 9.30
CA SER A 167 0.26 4.75 9.37
C SER A 167 0.92 5.99 8.80
N ASP A 168 2.16 6.24 9.20
CA ASP A 168 3.05 7.18 8.51
C ASP A 168 4.45 6.58 8.42
N PHE A 169 4.62 5.64 7.50
CA PHE A 169 5.86 4.87 7.34
C PHE A 169 7.06 5.72 6.87
N LYS A 170 6.87 7.01 6.58
CA LYS A 170 8.00 7.95 6.40
C LYS A 170 8.77 8.18 7.69
N LYS A 171 8.09 8.10 8.85
CA LYS A 171 8.71 8.33 10.16
C LYS A 171 9.78 7.28 10.43
N ARG A 172 10.71 7.59 11.34
CA ARG A 172 11.83 6.71 11.71
C ARG A 172 12.66 6.29 10.50
N ASP A 173 12.86 7.23 9.58
CA ASP A 173 13.65 7.05 8.36
C ASP A 173 13.17 5.91 7.43
N GLY A 174 11.88 5.51 7.50
CA GLY A 174 11.38 4.39 6.71
C GLY A 174 11.55 4.57 5.20
N TYR A 175 11.51 5.82 4.69
CA TYR A 175 11.85 6.09 3.29
C TYR A 175 13.34 5.87 2.99
N LEU A 176 14.23 6.39 3.84
CA LEU A 176 15.67 6.20 3.70
C LEU A 176 16.03 4.71 3.79
N ARG A 177 15.43 3.98 4.73
CA ARG A 177 15.59 2.54 4.86
C ARG A 177 15.15 1.80 3.60
N SER A 178 14.07 2.24 2.96
CA SER A 178 13.64 1.67 1.67
C SER A 178 14.71 1.81 0.57
N ILE A 179 15.46 2.92 0.56
CA ILE A 179 16.54 3.14 -0.41
C ILE A 179 17.71 2.19 -0.14
N GLN A 180 18.09 2.06 1.13
CA GLN A 180 19.16 1.16 1.56
C GLN A 180 18.85 -0.28 1.17
N LEU A 181 17.66 -0.78 1.54
CA LEU A 181 17.23 -2.14 1.20
C LEU A 181 17.18 -2.40 -0.31
N CYS A 182 16.68 -1.43 -1.10
CA CYS A 182 16.70 -1.57 -2.56
C CYS A 182 18.13 -1.71 -3.11
N LYS A 183 19.09 -0.96 -2.55
CA LYS A 183 20.50 -1.04 -2.96
C LYS A 183 21.13 -2.37 -2.53
N GLU A 184 20.85 -2.81 -1.30
CA GLU A 184 21.35 -4.06 -0.73
C GLU A 184 20.86 -5.28 -1.52
N TRP A 185 19.59 -5.27 -1.94
CA TRP A 185 18.95 -6.40 -2.61
C TRP A 185 18.90 -6.28 -4.14
N GLY A 186 19.34 -5.16 -4.72
CA GLY A 186 19.32 -4.95 -6.17
C GLY A 186 17.92 -4.73 -6.76
N ILE A 187 16.97 -4.24 -5.95
CA ILE A 187 15.56 -4.09 -6.35
C ILE A 187 15.39 -2.95 -7.36
N TYR A 188 14.66 -3.24 -8.45
CA TYR A 188 14.24 -2.21 -9.40
C TYR A 188 13.47 -1.07 -8.71
N ARG A 189 13.95 0.15 -8.90
CA ARG A 189 13.36 1.38 -8.35
C ARG A 189 12.85 2.27 -9.47
N GLN A 190 11.54 2.44 -9.51
CA GLN A 190 10.86 3.31 -10.47
C GLN A 190 11.24 4.78 -10.31
N THR A 191 11.23 5.53 -11.41
CA THR A 191 11.56 6.97 -11.46
C THR A 191 10.33 7.88 -11.53
N TYR A 192 9.12 7.30 -11.61
CA TYR A 192 7.85 8.04 -11.71
C TYR A 192 6.70 7.29 -11.01
N CYS A 193 5.57 7.95 -10.77
CA CYS A 193 4.44 7.39 -10.01
C CYS A 193 3.82 6.14 -10.67
N GLY A 194 3.80 6.07 -12.00
CA GLY A 194 3.19 4.98 -12.77
C GLY A 194 1.98 5.43 -13.58
N CYS A 195 1.23 6.44 -13.12
CA CYS A 195 0.17 7.04 -13.93
C CYS A 195 0.78 7.98 -14.97
N VAL A 196 0.57 7.68 -16.25
CA VAL A 196 1.10 8.43 -17.39
C VAL A 196 -0.05 9.20 -18.02
N SER A 197 -0.01 10.54 -17.93
CA SER A 197 -1.14 11.39 -18.35
C SER A 197 -1.50 11.21 -19.82
N GLU A 198 -0.52 10.96 -20.70
CA GLU A 198 -0.71 10.78 -22.13
C GLU A 198 -1.56 9.55 -22.47
N LEU A 199 -1.65 8.59 -21.55
CA LEU A 199 -2.43 7.35 -21.69
C LEU A 199 -3.81 7.45 -21.03
N LEU A 200 -4.19 8.62 -20.51
CA LEU A 200 -5.48 8.85 -19.87
C LEU A 200 -6.46 9.56 -20.82
N SER A 201 -7.74 9.28 -20.59
CA SER A 201 -8.86 9.92 -21.26
C SER A 201 -9.21 11.26 -20.62
N ASP A 202 -9.55 12.23 -21.45
CA ASP A 202 -10.20 13.48 -21.04
C ASP A 202 -11.70 13.26 -20.73
#